data_AF-A0A9W9PD13-F1
#
_entry.id   AF-A0A9W9PD13-F1
#
_cell.length_a   1.000
_cell.length_b   1.000
_cell.length_c   1.000
_cell.angle_alpha   90.00
_cell.angle_beta   90.00
_cell.angle_gamma   90.00
#
_symmetry.space_group_name_H-M   'P 1'
#
loop_
_entity.id
_entity.type
_entity.pdbx_description
1 polymer ?
#
loop_
_entity_poly.entity_id
_entity_poly.type
_entity_poly.pdbx_seq_one_letter_code
_entity_poly.pdbx_strand_id
1 'polypeptide(L)'
;MILSLSHLPEEILHSILSHSDPRSAAALQQTSRRFGDVTREPLLWRHYCRTYYRFWDRKHNISHKVLLPASSVDWKALFILRYEIDGTVAELLDSILARQAGRIEKFRSVIGFGYDAKDTLLRNIQVQEGHDHLARRYYANALLTCLHRSIAVPEWDRLRRGESVPLERALGAFDLFIPESGYGDFDELELAMTRVVHQFTASHPDHNNLTPREKALELASWLRANRLTGIEPGREYHCLEHNFLGIALDSSEHNSLPLISAAIYCYVAKQLGLDARPCGFPFHVHVIIYPQSGFDMDGNHTPGVEPGLPMYLDPFRGARETPVSDLREQLIFFGAPERERNVFLGESRPREVVLRCGRNIENSIYSGSVDDVSAKYAASWSTMLLSADSRPIDLVPQLSILMELFATDFPSDIFLVEQYIAPLFDGLLEHEHILERLHVMRAVDEIPKQIHRRAEETRNVQYKVGQVFKHRRYNYRAIITGWDSECKTGEQWMRRMGIDRLQAGRHQSFYHVLVEDRSVRYVAEENIQLILPEFEDLPSGLTSIAGKHFKRWDSTERVFVSNMRDEYPDD
;
A
#
# COMPACT_ATOMS: atom_id res chain seq x y z
N MET A 1 41.10 -9.17 38.31
CA MET A 1 39.85 -9.64 38.96
C MET A 1 38.71 -9.20 38.04
N ILE A 2 37.98 -10.14 37.41
CA ILE A 2 36.80 -9.77 36.62
C ILE A 2 35.69 -9.48 37.63
N LEU A 3 35.24 -8.22 37.70
CA LEU A 3 34.10 -7.86 38.55
C LEU A 3 32.86 -8.59 38.02
N SER A 4 32.23 -9.40 38.87
CA SER A 4 30.93 -9.99 38.56
C SER A 4 29.88 -8.87 38.40
N LEU A 5 28.93 -9.06 37.48
CA LEU A 5 27.78 -8.16 37.25
C LEU A 5 27.05 -7.78 38.54
N SER A 6 27.05 -8.67 39.55
CA SER A 6 26.42 -8.42 40.85
C SER A 6 27.04 -7.26 41.64
N HIS A 7 28.25 -6.80 41.27
CA HIS A 7 28.92 -5.68 41.94
C HIS A 7 28.71 -4.33 41.24
N LEU A 8 28.05 -4.31 40.08
CA LEU A 8 27.79 -3.06 39.35
C LEU A 8 26.62 -2.28 39.98
N PRO A 9 26.69 -0.94 40.06
CA PRO A 9 25.56 -0.10 40.45
C PRO A 9 24.33 -0.32 39.56
N GLU A 10 23.14 -0.06 40.08
CA GLU A 10 21.88 -0.29 39.36
C GLU A 10 21.80 0.57 38.09
N GLU A 11 22.32 1.79 38.11
CA GLU A 11 22.36 2.69 36.97
C GLU A 11 23.23 2.14 35.82
N ILE A 12 24.34 1.48 36.17
CA ILE A 12 25.22 0.82 35.19
C ILE A 12 24.54 -0.43 34.64
N LEU A 13 23.87 -1.21 35.49
CA LEU A 13 23.08 -2.37 35.05
C LEU A 13 21.94 -1.95 34.11
N HIS A 14 21.23 -0.87 34.44
CA HIS A 14 20.17 -0.31 33.60
C HIS A 14 20.69 0.13 32.25
N SER A 15 21.84 0.83 32.22
CA SER A 15 22.49 1.25 30.97
C SER A 15 22.89 0.04 30.11
N ILE A 16 23.50 -0.99 30.69
CA ILE A 16 23.84 -2.24 29.98
C ILE A 16 22.57 -2.89 29.42
N LEU A 17 21.52 -2.99 30.22
CA LEU A 17 20.25 -3.61 29.81
C LEU A 17 19.58 -2.82 28.68
N SER A 18 19.63 -1.48 28.70
CA SER A 18 19.05 -0.63 27.65
C SER A 18 19.67 -0.90 26.27
N HIS A 19 20.91 -1.38 26.23
CA HIS A 19 21.62 -1.80 25.01
C HIS A 19 21.56 -3.31 24.72
N SER A 20 20.87 -4.08 25.56
CA SER A 20 20.72 -5.53 25.42
C SER A 20 19.37 -5.91 24.80
N ASP A 21 19.29 -7.09 24.17
CA ASP A 21 18.02 -7.66 23.70
C ASP A 21 17.04 -7.82 24.88
N PRO A 22 15.76 -7.41 24.76
CA PRO A 22 14.78 -7.50 25.85
C PRO A 22 14.61 -8.91 26.44
N ARG A 23 14.85 -9.97 25.66
CA ARG A 23 14.84 -11.36 26.15
C ARG A 23 15.99 -11.64 27.11
N SER A 24 17.13 -10.95 26.94
CA SER A 24 18.26 -11.02 27.88
C SER A 24 17.88 -10.42 29.23
N ALA A 25 17.14 -9.31 29.24
CA ALA A 25 16.61 -8.73 30.48
C ALA A 25 15.61 -9.68 31.16
N ALA A 26 14.71 -10.29 30.38
CA ALA A 26 13.76 -11.29 30.90
C ALA A 26 14.46 -12.53 31.46
N ALA A 27 15.52 -13.03 30.81
CA ALA A 27 16.33 -14.14 31.30
C ALA A 27 17.10 -13.75 32.58
N LEU A 28 17.74 -12.58 32.60
CA LEU A 28 18.48 -12.08 33.75
C LEU A 28 17.58 -11.90 34.98
N GLN A 29 16.33 -11.47 34.79
CA GLN A 29 15.33 -11.35 35.85
C GLN A 29 15.15 -12.67 36.63
N GLN A 30 15.31 -13.82 35.96
CA GLN A 30 15.09 -15.14 36.57
C GLN A 30 16.29 -15.62 37.41
N THR A 31 17.40 -14.89 37.42
CA THR A 31 18.66 -15.35 38.03
C THR A 31 18.83 -14.95 39.50
N SER A 32 18.37 -13.75 39.90
CA SER A 32 18.47 -13.28 41.29
C SER A 32 17.44 -12.20 41.61
N ARG A 33 17.15 -11.98 42.90
CA ARG A 33 16.23 -10.92 43.34
C ARG A 33 16.69 -9.52 42.94
N ARG A 34 17.98 -9.21 43.16
CA ARG A 34 18.57 -7.91 42.78
C ARG A 34 18.40 -7.61 41.29
N PHE A 35 18.73 -8.58 40.43
CA PHE A 35 18.51 -8.40 39.01
C PHE A 35 17.03 -8.34 38.66
N GLY A 36 16.19 -9.03 39.43
CA GLY A 36 14.75 -8.92 39.33
C GLY A 36 14.20 -7.51 39.59
N ASP A 37 14.81 -6.74 40.48
CA ASP A 37 14.37 -5.38 40.78
C ASP A 37 14.76 -4.43 39.65
N VAL A 38 16.02 -4.48 39.19
CA VAL A 38 16.53 -3.66 38.08
C VAL A 38 15.80 -3.97 36.77
N THR A 39 15.57 -5.25 36.45
CA THR A 39 14.92 -5.65 35.20
C THR A 39 13.41 -5.37 35.18
N ARG A 40 12.77 -5.07 36.31
CA ARG A 40 11.34 -4.68 36.36
C ARG A 40 11.11 -3.18 36.28
N GLU A 41 12.17 -2.39 36.18
CA GLU A 41 12.04 -0.94 36.15
C GLU A 41 11.19 -0.47 34.95
N PRO A 42 10.13 0.33 35.17
CA PRO A 42 9.26 0.77 34.08
C PRO A 42 9.98 1.56 32.99
N LEU A 43 11.03 2.32 33.35
CA LEU A 43 11.83 3.10 32.40
C LEU A 43 12.54 2.21 31.38
N LEU A 44 13.03 1.04 31.81
CA LEU A 44 13.70 0.08 30.93
C LEU A 44 12.73 -0.49 29.89
N TRP A 45 11.55 -0.92 30.31
CA TRP A 45 10.55 -1.47 29.38
C TRP A 45 9.93 -0.40 28.48
N ARG A 46 9.76 0.84 28.98
CA ARG A 46 9.39 1.97 28.13
C ARG A 46 10.44 2.21 27.05
N HIS A 47 11.72 2.12 27.39
CA HIS A 47 12.80 2.22 26.42
C HIS A 47 12.68 1.10 25.36
N TYR A 48 12.55 -0.17 25.76
CA TYR A 48 12.37 -1.28 24.82
C TYR A 48 11.15 -1.12 23.93
N CYS A 49 10.00 -0.70 24.44
CA CYS A 49 8.82 -0.43 23.61
C CYS A 49 9.08 0.63 22.54
N ARG A 50 9.93 1.63 22.83
CA ARG A 50 10.25 2.73 21.90
C ARG A 50 11.34 2.37 20.90
N THR A 51 12.28 1.49 21.25
CA THR A 51 13.43 1.17 20.41
C THR A 51 13.28 -0.13 19.64
N TYR A 52 12.52 -1.09 20.17
CA TYR A 52 12.31 -2.40 19.55
C TYR A 52 11.16 -2.41 18.54
N TYR A 53 10.14 -1.57 18.76
CA TYR A 53 8.95 -1.48 17.91
C TYR A 53 8.85 -0.11 17.24
N ARG A 54 8.77 -0.10 15.91
CA ARG A 54 8.54 1.10 15.12
C ARG A 54 7.05 1.39 15.01
N PHE A 55 6.22 0.35 14.85
CA PHE A 55 4.80 0.50 14.58
C PHE A 55 3.94 0.02 15.76
N TRP A 56 2.93 0.82 16.08
CA TRP A 56 1.98 0.56 17.14
C TRP A 56 0.56 0.78 16.65
N ASP A 57 -0.30 -0.21 16.88
CA ASP A 57 -1.72 -0.03 16.59
C ASP A 57 -2.36 1.04 17.49
N ARG A 58 -3.33 1.77 16.92
CA ARG A 58 -4.04 2.87 17.58
C ARG A 58 -4.66 2.47 18.91
N LYS A 59 -5.09 1.21 19.04
CA LYS A 59 -5.66 0.66 20.28
C LYS A 59 -4.73 0.82 21.48
N HIS A 60 -3.41 0.93 21.26
CA HIS A 60 -2.44 1.08 22.34
C HIS A 60 -2.28 2.52 22.83
N ASN A 61 -2.66 3.52 22.02
CA ASN A 61 -2.46 4.95 22.28
C ASN A 61 -1.03 5.27 22.77
N ILE A 62 -0.03 4.75 22.05
CA ILE A 62 1.38 4.78 22.48
C ILE A 62 1.91 6.21 22.65
N SER A 63 1.54 7.11 21.73
CA SER A 63 1.99 8.51 21.72
C SER A 63 1.57 9.24 22.99
N HIS A 64 0.35 8.99 23.49
CA HIS A 64 -0.10 9.53 24.77
C HIS A 64 0.62 8.87 25.95
N LYS A 65 0.75 7.52 25.95
CA LYS A 65 1.40 6.79 27.05
C LYS A 65 2.84 7.23 27.30
N VAL A 66 3.58 7.58 26.26
CA VAL A 66 4.98 8.04 26.37
C VAL A 66 5.10 9.36 27.16
N LEU A 67 4.07 10.20 27.14
CA LEU A 67 4.03 11.48 27.85
C LEU A 67 3.71 11.33 29.35
N LEU A 68 3.16 10.18 29.75
CA LEU A 68 2.82 9.91 31.15
C LEU A 68 4.06 9.49 31.97
N PRO A 69 4.02 9.63 33.31
CA PRO A 69 5.03 9.06 34.19
C PRO A 69 5.24 7.58 33.90
N ALA A 70 6.49 7.11 33.84
CA ALA A 70 6.77 5.73 33.43
C ALA A 70 6.09 4.69 34.35
N SER A 71 5.88 5.01 35.62
CA SER A 71 5.19 4.17 36.60
C SER A 71 3.67 4.04 36.37
N SER A 72 3.04 4.91 35.57
CA SER A 72 1.59 4.87 35.35
C SER A 72 1.16 3.94 34.22
N VAL A 73 2.11 3.31 33.53
CA VAL A 73 1.86 2.40 32.42
C VAL A 73 2.63 1.11 32.69
N ASP A 74 1.95 -0.04 32.55
CA ASP A 74 2.62 -1.33 32.59
C ASP A 74 3.33 -1.59 31.25
N TRP A 75 4.50 -0.97 31.09
CA TRP A 75 5.31 -1.07 29.88
C TRP A 75 5.77 -2.51 29.60
N LYS A 76 6.00 -3.29 30.65
CA LYS A 76 6.43 -4.67 30.50
C LYS A 76 5.32 -5.55 29.96
N ALA A 77 4.10 -5.45 30.52
CA ALA A 77 2.95 -6.17 29.99
C ALA A 77 2.67 -5.76 28.54
N LEU A 78 2.79 -4.47 28.22
CA LEU A 78 2.62 -3.97 26.85
C LEU A 78 3.67 -4.55 25.88
N PHE A 79 4.94 -4.65 26.31
CA PHE A 79 5.99 -5.28 25.51
C PHE A 79 5.72 -6.77 25.29
N ILE A 80 5.35 -7.50 26.35
CA ILE A 80 5.02 -8.94 26.26
C ILE A 80 3.88 -9.17 25.27
N LEU A 81 2.80 -8.38 25.37
CA LEU A 81 1.69 -8.45 24.43
C LEU A 81 2.16 -8.28 22.97
N ARG A 82 3.00 -7.29 22.68
CA ARG A 82 3.54 -7.09 21.32
C ARG A 82 4.44 -8.22 20.87
N TYR A 83 5.23 -8.78 21.78
CA TYR A 83 6.11 -9.92 21.49
C TYR A 83 5.31 -11.19 21.20
N GLU A 84 4.19 -11.42 21.89
CA GLU A 84 3.26 -12.52 21.60
C GLU A 84 2.58 -12.36 20.24
N ILE A 85 2.21 -11.13 19.87
CA ILE A 85 1.68 -10.81 18.53
C ILE A 85 2.73 -11.13 17.45
N ASP A 86 4.00 -10.74 17.65
CA ASP A 86 5.09 -11.05 16.71
C ASP A 86 5.24 -12.57 16.50
N GLY A 87 5.19 -13.35 17.58
CA GLY A 87 5.23 -14.81 17.51
C GLY A 87 4.03 -15.37 16.72
N THR A 88 2.82 -14.89 17.01
CA THR A 88 1.60 -15.32 16.31
C THR A 88 1.64 -14.99 14.82
N VAL A 89 2.10 -13.78 14.45
CA VAL A 89 2.25 -13.37 13.05
C VAL A 89 3.28 -14.25 12.33
N ALA A 90 4.40 -14.59 12.98
CA ALA A 90 5.39 -15.49 12.41
C ALA A 90 4.84 -16.91 12.20
N GLU A 91 4.10 -17.46 13.17
CA GLU A 91 3.46 -18.77 13.07
C GLU A 91 2.40 -18.81 11.95
N LEU A 92 1.59 -17.76 11.81
CA LEU A 92 0.62 -17.63 10.72
C LEU A 92 1.31 -17.57 9.36
N LEU A 93 2.40 -16.81 9.24
CA LEU A 93 3.20 -16.75 8.02
C LEU A 93 3.77 -18.14 7.68
N ASP A 94 4.40 -18.82 8.64
CA ASP A 94 4.93 -20.16 8.43
C ASP A 94 3.83 -21.16 8.01
N SER A 95 2.62 -21.01 8.56
CA SER A 95 1.44 -21.79 8.17
C SER A 95 0.92 -21.48 6.76
N ILE A 96 1.05 -20.23 6.29
CA ILE A 96 0.76 -19.81 4.89
C ILE A 96 1.79 -20.41 3.92
N LEU A 97 3.06 -20.45 4.33
CA LEU A 97 4.14 -21.02 3.54
C LEU A 97 4.02 -22.54 3.45
N ALA A 98 3.62 -23.21 4.54
CA ALA A 98 3.55 -24.65 4.61
C ALA A 98 2.38 -25.29 3.84
N ARG A 99 1.24 -24.57 3.70
CA ARG A 99 0.03 -25.10 3.07
C ARG A 99 -0.66 -24.05 2.20
N GLN A 100 -1.14 -24.50 1.03
CA GLN A 100 -1.89 -23.67 0.11
C GLN A 100 -3.33 -23.43 0.55
N ALA A 101 -3.90 -24.34 1.35
CA ALA A 101 -5.27 -24.23 1.85
C ALA A 101 -5.41 -23.33 3.08
N GLY A 102 -6.57 -22.66 3.18
CA GLY A 102 -6.98 -21.81 4.28
C GLY A 102 -6.10 -20.58 4.44
N ARG A 103 -5.57 -20.01 3.34
CA ARG A 103 -4.72 -18.82 3.40
C ARG A 103 -5.53 -17.55 3.66
N ILE A 104 -6.78 -17.48 3.20
CA ILE A 104 -7.64 -16.31 3.37
C ILE A 104 -7.84 -15.98 4.85
N GLU A 105 -8.23 -16.95 5.68
CA GLU A 105 -8.46 -16.71 7.11
C GLU A 105 -7.16 -16.43 7.89
N LYS A 106 -6.02 -16.99 7.44
CA LYS A 106 -4.71 -16.66 8.02
C LYS A 106 -4.33 -15.21 7.70
N PHE A 107 -4.57 -14.74 6.47
CA PHE A 107 -4.40 -13.34 6.10
C PHE A 107 -5.25 -12.43 6.97
N ARG A 108 -6.56 -12.74 7.09
CA ARG A 108 -7.48 -12.00 7.95
C ARG A 108 -7.00 -11.91 9.39
N SER A 109 -6.49 -13.01 9.94
CA SER A 109 -5.96 -13.07 11.31
C SER A 109 -4.76 -12.14 11.51
N VAL A 110 -3.81 -12.14 10.57
CA VAL A 110 -2.65 -11.23 10.61
C VAL A 110 -3.10 -9.77 10.53
N ILE A 111 -4.04 -9.47 9.64
CA ILE A 111 -4.56 -8.12 9.42
C ILE A 111 -5.31 -7.60 10.64
N GLY A 112 -5.98 -8.49 11.38
CA GLY A 112 -6.65 -8.15 12.65
C GLY A 112 -5.72 -7.60 13.74
N PHE A 113 -4.40 -7.82 13.64
CA PHE A 113 -3.43 -7.18 14.54
C PHE A 113 -3.16 -5.71 14.20
N GLY A 114 -3.54 -5.25 13.01
CA GLY A 114 -3.34 -3.89 12.56
C GLY A 114 -1.85 -3.57 12.43
N TYR A 115 -1.45 -2.37 12.87
CA TYR A 115 -0.06 -1.91 12.78
C TYR A 115 0.91 -2.79 13.58
N ASP A 116 0.41 -3.54 14.56
CA ASP A 116 1.25 -4.41 15.38
C ASP A 116 1.93 -5.50 14.53
N ALA A 117 1.36 -5.91 13.39
CA ALA A 117 1.97 -6.91 12.51
C ALA A 117 3.12 -6.36 11.66
N LYS A 118 3.21 -5.05 11.44
CA LYS A 118 4.11 -4.45 10.42
C LYS A 118 5.58 -4.76 10.67
N ASP A 119 6.07 -4.61 11.90
CA ASP A 119 7.47 -4.86 12.25
C ASP A 119 7.88 -6.31 11.92
N THR A 120 7.03 -7.29 12.23
CA THR A 120 7.29 -8.71 11.90
C THR A 120 7.26 -8.96 10.41
N LEU A 121 6.30 -8.40 9.67
CA LEU A 121 6.21 -8.54 8.22
C LEU A 121 7.43 -7.93 7.52
N LEU A 122 7.82 -6.72 7.90
CA LEU A 122 8.98 -6.02 7.35
C LEU A 122 10.28 -6.80 7.60
N ARG A 123 10.48 -7.35 8.80
CA ARG A 123 11.63 -8.23 9.08
C ARG A 123 11.67 -9.44 8.13
N ASN A 124 10.52 -10.07 7.86
CA ASN A 124 10.44 -11.22 6.94
C ASN A 124 10.62 -10.83 5.47
N ILE A 125 10.25 -9.62 5.06
CA ILE A 125 10.50 -9.08 3.72
C ILE A 125 11.99 -8.85 3.46
N GLN A 126 12.78 -8.54 4.50
CA GLN A 126 14.21 -8.29 4.37
C GLN A 126 15.07 -9.56 4.36
N VAL A 127 14.49 -10.75 4.54
CA VAL A 127 15.22 -12.03 4.57
C VAL A 127 15.78 -12.35 3.18
N GLN A 128 17.10 -12.25 3.01
CA GLN A 128 17.77 -12.52 1.72
C GLN A 128 18.14 -14.00 1.53
N GLU A 129 18.40 -14.72 2.62
CA GLU A 129 18.90 -16.08 2.60
C GLU A 129 18.07 -17.00 3.50
N GLY A 130 18.20 -18.30 3.31
CA GLY A 130 17.50 -19.30 4.10
C GLY A 130 16.70 -20.27 3.23
N HIS A 131 16.11 -21.26 3.89
CA HIS A 131 15.47 -22.39 3.23
C HIS A 131 14.18 -22.03 2.46
N ASP A 132 13.55 -20.88 2.76
CA ASP A 132 12.28 -20.43 2.21
C ASP A 132 12.22 -18.92 1.88
N HIS A 133 13.38 -18.27 1.73
CA HIS A 133 13.48 -16.82 1.61
C HIS A 133 12.64 -16.20 0.47
N LEU A 134 12.49 -16.86 -0.69
CA LEU A 134 11.68 -16.33 -1.78
C LEU A 134 10.19 -16.31 -1.38
N ALA A 135 9.68 -17.44 -0.87
CA ALA A 135 8.29 -17.54 -0.48
C ALA A 135 7.96 -16.65 0.72
N ARG A 136 8.84 -16.65 1.72
CA ARG A 136 8.71 -15.81 2.92
C ARG A 136 8.60 -14.33 2.56
N ARG A 137 9.48 -13.84 1.68
CA ARG A 137 9.44 -12.46 1.18
C ARG A 137 8.15 -12.16 0.44
N TYR A 138 7.74 -13.05 -0.47
CA TYR A 138 6.53 -12.86 -1.26
C TYR A 138 5.28 -12.76 -0.38
N TYR A 139 5.07 -13.73 0.51
CA TYR A 139 3.87 -13.76 1.35
C TYR A 139 3.88 -12.72 2.47
N ALA A 140 5.04 -12.37 3.02
CA ALA A 140 5.15 -11.24 3.94
C ALA A 140 4.79 -9.92 3.25
N ASN A 141 5.21 -9.73 1.99
CA ASN A 141 4.84 -8.55 1.20
C ASN A 141 3.34 -8.56 0.83
N ALA A 142 2.78 -9.71 0.46
CA ALA A 142 1.34 -9.85 0.20
C ALA A 142 0.50 -9.53 1.45
N LEU A 143 0.92 -9.99 2.64
CA LEU A 143 0.28 -9.66 3.91
C LEU A 143 0.40 -8.16 4.23
N LEU A 144 1.58 -7.58 4.05
CA LEU A 144 1.82 -6.16 4.33
C LEU A 144 0.96 -5.26 3.44
N THR A 145 0.89 -5.55 2.14
CA THR A 145 0.06 -4.76 1.21
C THR A 145 -1.44 -4.93 1.49
N CYS A 146 -1.89 -6.13 1.86
CA CYS A 146 -3.28 -6.37 2.29
C CYS A 146 -3.60 -5.60 3.59
N LEU A 147 -2.67 -5.59 4.55
CA LEU A 147 -2.77 -4.78 5.76
C LEU A 147 -2.86 -3.28 5.44
N HIS A 148 -2.01 -2.76 4.55
CA HIS A 148 -2.07 -1.35 4.14
C HIS A 148 -3.44 -0.99 3.54
N ARG A 149 -4.00 -1.84 2.67
CA ARG A 149 -5.34 -1.63 2.12
C ARG A 149 -6.44 -1.67 3.19
N SER A 150 -6.34 -2.56 4.17
CA SER A 150 -7.27 -2.58 5.32
C SER A 150 -7.19 -1.33 6.21
N ILE A 151 -6.10 -0.57 6.13
CA ILE A 151 -5.92 0.70 6.83
C ILE A 151 -6.41 1.87 5.96
N ALA A 152 -6.23 1.78 4.64
CA ALA A 152 -6.59 2.81 3.66
C ALA A 152 -8.10 2.90 3.41
N VAL A 153 -8.75 1.77 3.08
CA VAL A 153 -10.18 1.69 2.74
C VAL A 153 -11.10 2.32 3.80
N PRO A 154 -10.88 2.12 5.12
CA PRO A 154 -11.67 2.79 6.16
C PRO A 154 -11.67 4.32 6.07
N GLU A 155 -10.60 4.97 5.60
CA GLU A 155 -10.57 6.44 5.50
C GLU A 155 -11.53 6.96 4.43
N TRP A 156 -11.67 6.24 3.32
CA TRP A 156 -12.68 6.55 2.30
C TRP A 156 -14.09 6.23 2.79
N ASP A 157 -14.27 5.14 3.53
CA ASP A 157 -15.56 4.84 4.15
C ASP A 157 -16.01 5.91 5.18
N ARG A 158 -15.07 6.41 5.98
CA ARG A 158 -15.32 7.54 6.90
C ARG A 158 -15.80 8.79 6.14
N LEU A 159 -15.13 9.13 5.03
CA LEU A 159 -15.58 10.22 4.15
C LEU A 159 -16.98 9.97 3.56
N ARG A 160 -17.27 8.74 3.12
CA ARG A 160 -18.60 8.34 2.61
C ARG A 160 -19.68 8.54 3.67
N ARG A 161 -19.40 8.23 4.93
CA ARG A 161 -20.31 8.41 6.08
C ARG A 161 -20.39 9.86 6.57
N GLY A 162 -19.71 10.80 5.91
CA GLY A 162 -19.73 12.23 6.24
C GLY A 162 -18.85 12.61 7.43
N GLU A 163 -17.95 11.72 7.87
CA GLU A 163 -16.98 12.07 8.90
C GLU A 163 -15.90 13.02 8.38
N SER A 164 -15.32 13.80 9.30
CA SER A 164 -14.15 14.63 8.99
C SER A 164 -12.90 13.76 8.86
N VAL A 165 -12.29 13.78 7.67
CA VAL A 165 -11.00 13.16 7.39
C VAL A 165 -10.10 14.22 6.75
N PRO A 166 -8.87 14.44 7.28
CA PRO A 166 -7.91 15.36 6.67
C PRO A 166 -7.58 14.97 5.23
N LEU A 167 -7.34 15.96 4.36
CA LEU A 167 -7.19 15.74 2.92
C LEU A 167 -5.94 14.90 2.61
N GLU A 168 -4.82 15.20 3.26
CA GLU A 168 -3.56 14.49 3.15
C GLU A 168 -3.69 13.02 3.56
N ARG A 169 -4.54 12.72 4.55
CA ARG A 169 -4.82 11.35 4.98
C ARG A 169 -5.70 10.63 3.96
N ALA A 170 -6.70 11.30 3.42
CA ALA A 170 -7.60 10.73 2.42
C ALA A 170 -6.91 10.47 1.07
N LEU A 171 -5.96 11.34 0.69
CA LEU A 171 -5.10 11.14 -0.48
C LEU A 171 -4.00 10.11 -0.19
N GLY A 172 -3.40 10.13 1.00
CA GLY A 172 -2.41 9.13 1.44
C GLY A 172 -2.94 7.70 1.45
N ALA A 173 -4.26 7.51 1.44
CA ALA A 173 -4.86 6.18 1.27
C ALA A 173 -4.51 5.57 -0.10
N PHE A 174 -4.32 6.37 -1.15
CA PHE A 174 -3.80 5.88 -2.44
C PHE A 174 -2.35 5.38 -2.31
N ASP A 175 -1.50 6.11 -1.59
CA ASP A 175 -0.09 5.73 -1.37
C ASP A 175 0.04 4.37 -0.67
N LEU A 176 -0.87 4.03 0.25
CA LEU A 176 -0.90 2.73 0.93
C LEU A 176 -1.23 1.55 0.01
N PHE A 177 -1.87 1.78 -1.14
CA PHE A 177 -2.04 0.75 -2.17
C PHE A 177 -0.76 0.53 -2.97
N ILE A 178 0.19 1.49 -2.95
CA ILE A 178 1.37 1.50 -3.80
C ILE A 178 2.63 1.23 -2.98
N PRO A 179 3.22 0.02 -3.06
CA PRO A 179 4.48 -0.29 -2.37
C PRO A 179 5.62 0.68 -2.71
N GLU A 180 5.66 1.15 -3.96
CA GLU A 180 6.68 2.08 -4.47
C GLU A 180 6.58 3.49 -3.89
N SER A 181 5.49 3.83 -3.20
CA SER A 181 5.37 5.12 -2.52
C SER A 181 6.40 5.28 -1.39
N GLY A 182 6.87 4.17 -0.83
CA GLY A 182 7.77 4.16 0.32
C GLY A 182 7.08 4.43 1.66
N TYR A 183 5.78 4.74 1.66
CA TYR A 183 5.00 5.01 2.87
C TYR A 183 4.21 3.78 3.28
N GLY A 184 4.48 3.29 4.49
CA GLY A 184 3.73 2.17 5.05
C GLY A 184 2.56 2.61 5.94
N ASP A 185 2.52 3.86 6.35
CA ASP A 185 1.43 4.42 7.14
C ASP A 185 1.29 5.94 7.03
N PHE A 186 0.18 6.42 7.61
CA PHE A 186 -0.17 7.83 7.63
C PHE A 186 0.73 8.68 8.53
N ASP A 187 1.33 8.11 9.58
CA ASP A 187 2.18 8.87 10.50
C ASP A 187 3.50 9.23 9.80
N GLU A 188 4.06 8.33 8.99
CA GLU A 188 5.20 8.58 8.12
C GLU A 188 4.92 9.69 7.09
N LEU A 189 3.73 9.68 6.49
CA LEU A 189 3.30 10.70 5.53
C LEU A 189 3.10 12.07 6.20
N GLU A 190 2.48 12.10 7.37
CA GLU A 190 2.31 13.33 8.16
C GLU A 190 3.66 13.90 8.59
N LEU A 191 4.61 13.04 8.99
CA LEU A 191 5.98 13.45 9.28
C LEU A 191 6.67 14.04 8.04
N ALA A 192 6.45 13.48 6.85
CA ALA A 192 6.99 14.04 5.60
C ALA A 192 6.45 15.44 5.31
N MET A 193 5.14 15.62 5.44
CA MET A 193 4.51 16.93 5.28
C MET A 193 4.97 17.93 6.34
N THR A 194 5.13 17.48 7.59
CA THR A 194 5.63 18.32 8.69
C THR A 194 7.09 18.73 8.47
N ARG A 195 7.94 17.87 7.87
CA ARG A 195 9.30 18.25 7.48
C ARG A 195 9.31 19.41 6.49
N VAL A 196 8.38 19.43 5.53
CA VAL A 196 8.23 20.54 4.58
C VAL A 196 7.93 21.85 5.31
N VAL A 197 7.01 21.83 6.28
CA VAL A 197 6.69 23.00 7.11
C VAL A 197 7.94 23.49 7.84
N HIS A 198 8.68 22.59 8.50
CA HIS A 198 9.90 22.96 9.22
C HIS A 198 10.99 23.55 8.30
N GLN A 199 11.16 23.01 7.10
CA GLN A 199 12.11 23.54 6.12
C GLN A 199 11.72 24.96 5.65
N PHE A 200 10.43 25.21 5.41
CA PHE A 200 9.94 26.55 5.09
C PHE A 200 10.19 27.52 6.26
N THR A 201 9.76 27.18 7.48
CA THR A 201 9.92 28.03 8.66
C THR A 201 11.39 28.32 8.98
N ALA A 202 12.29 27.33 8.80
CA ALA A 202 13.72 27.50 9.02
C ALA A 202 14.37 28.45 7.98
N SER A 203 13.87 28.46 6.74
CA SER A 203 14.35 29.35 5.68
C SER A 203 13.70 30.75 5.70
N HIS A 204 12.55 30.90 6.36
CA HIS A 204 11.80 32.16 6.43
C HIS A 204 11.45 32.51 7.89
N PRO A 205 12.43 32.87 8.74
CA PRO A 205 12.20 33.13 10.17
C PRO A 205 11.18 34.27 10.41
N ASP A 206 11.15 35.27 9.51
CA ASP A 206 10.27 36.44 9.61
C ASP A 206 8.90 36.26 8.93
N HIS A 207 8.53 35.06 8.50
CA HIS A 207 7.26 34.78 7.80
C HIS A 207 6.02 35.24 8.59
N ASN A 208 6.10 35.33 9.92
CA ASN A 208 5.01 35.79 10.78
C ASN A 208 4.72 37.29 10.66
N ASN A 209 5.67 38.08 10.14
CA ASN A 209 5.50 39.52 9.93
C ASN A 209 4.82 39.85 8.59
N LEU A 210 4.68 38.86 7.71
CA LEU A 210 4.07 39.01 6.39
C LEU A 210 2.55 39.08 6.50
N THR A 211 1.94 39.88 5.62
CA THR A 211 0.49 39.83 5.40
C THR A 211 0.06 38.44 4.91
N PRO A 212 -1.23 38.05 5.07
CA PRO A 212 -1.71 36.78 4.54
C PRO A 212 -1.40 36.58 3.05
N ARG A 213 -1.52 37.62 2.21
CA ARG A 213 -1.21 37.60 0.78
C ARG A 213 0.29 37.36 0.52
N GLU A 214 1.16 38.13 1.18
CA GLU A 214 2.62 37.98 1.02
C GLU A 214 3.06 36.58 1.46
N LYS A 215 2.59 36.12 2.63
CA LYS A 215 2.89 34.77 3.14
C LYS A 215 2.43 33.69 2.16
N ALA A 216 1.25 33.84 1.58
CA ALA A 216 0.71 32.90 0.60
C ALA A 216 1.56 32.80 -0.67
N LEU A 217 1.98 33.95 -1.22
CA LEU A 217 2.82 34.02 -2.42
C LEU A 217 4.22 33.50 -2.14
N GLU A 218 4.80 33.86 -1.00
CA GLU A 218 6.14 33.40 -0.59
C GLU A 218 6.18 31.88 -0.45
N LEU A 219 5.15 31.29 0.18
CA LEU A 219 5.02 29.84 0.28
C LEU A 219 4.93 29.16 -1.09
N ALA A 220 4.10 29.69 -2.00
CA ALA A 220 3.95 29.14 -3.35
C ALA A 220 5.29 29.20 -4.12
N SER A 221 6.04 30.29 -3.95
CA SER A 221 7.35 30.50 -4.56
C SER A 221 8.34 29.47 -4.05
N TRP A 222 8.41 29.33 -2.73
CA TRP A 222 9.33 28.43 -2.07
C TRP A 222 9.05 26.96 -2.40
N LEU A 223 7.78 26.53 -2.39
CA LEU A 223 7.43 25.15 -2.74
C LEU A 223 7.84 24.81 -4.17
N ARG A 224 7.60 25.72 -5.13
CA ARG A 224 8.03 25.52 -6.52
C ARG A 224 9.55 25.52 -6.67
N ALA A 225 10.25 26.42 -5.98
CA ALA A 225 11.71 26.50 -5.99
C ALA A 225 12.40 25.25 -5.40
N ASN A 226 11.76 24.61 -4.42
CA ASN A 226 12.21 23.35 -3.82
C ASN A 226 11.63 22.11 -4.51
N ARG A 227 11.01 22.28 -5.70
CA ARG A 227 10.43 21.23 -6.54
C ARG A 227 9.29 20.44 -5.90
N LEU A 228 8.72 20.89 -4.79
CA LEU A 228 7.63 20.18 -4.11
C LEU A 228 6.28 20.31 -4.83
N THR A 229 6.17 21.23 -5.79
CA THR A 229 4.99 21.42 -6.63
C THR A 229 5.34 21.58 -8.10
N GLY A 230 4.39 21.23 -8.97
CA GLY A 230 4.53 21.31 -10.40
C GLY A 230 5.17 20.06 -11.01
N ILE A 231 5.44 20.15 -12.31
CA ILE A 231 6.14 19.13 -13.10
C ILE A 231 7.37 19.78 -13.73
N GLU A 232 8.50 19.10 -13.68
CA GLU A 232 9.75 19.58 -14.27
C GLU A 232 9.77 19.43 -15.79
N PRO A 233 10.49 20.30 -16.52
CA PRO A 233 10.56 20.23 -17.98
C PRO A 233 11.04 18.85 -18.48
N GLY A 234 10.37 18.33 -19.51
CA GLY A 234 10.72 17.05 -20.14
C GLY A 234 10.05 15.82 -19.50
N ARG A 235 9.19 16.00 -18.50
CA ARG A 235 8.34 14.95 -17.94
C ARG A 235 6.94 14.98 -18.57
N GLU A 236 6.38 13.79 -18.78
CA GLU A 236 5.03 13.62 -19.33
C GLU A 236 3.97 13.96 -18.27
N TYR A 237 2.97 14.77 -18.62
CA TYR A 237 1.99 15.28 -17.66
C TYR A 237 1.18 14.14 -17.02
N HIS A 238 0.76 13.19 -17.84
CA HIS A 238 -0.13 12.11 -17.46
C HIS A 238 0.57 10.91 -16.79
N CYS A 239 1.84 11.03 -16.39
CA CYS A 239 2.51 9.93 -15.66
C CYS A 239 1.74 9.56 -14.38
N LEU A 240 1.53 8.25 -14.21
CA LEU A 240 0.80 7.69 -13.07
C LEU A 240 1.36 8.15 -11.71
N GLU A 241 2.69 8.20 -11.58
CA GLU A 241 3.42 8.59 -10.37
C GLU A 241 3.08 9.99 -9.83
N HIS A 242 2.64 10.92 -10.70
CA HIS A 242 2.33 12.30 -10.32
C HIS A 242 1.01 12.45 -9.54
N ASN A 243 0.25 11.34 -9.37
CA ASN A 243 -1.01 11.31 -8.62
C ASN A 243 -0.84 10.96 -7.13
N PHE A 244 0.36 10.58 -6.70
CA PHE A 244 0.59 10.04 -5.36
C PHE A 244 1.30 11.06 -4.47
N LEU A 245 0.73 11.33 -3.30
CA LEU A 245 1.22 12.36 -2.39
C LEU A 245 2.58 11.95 -1.82
N GLY A 246 2.73 10.69 -1.42
CA GLY A 246 3.98 10.14 -0.91
C GLY A 246 5.12 10.20 -1.93
N ILE A 247 4.88 9.76 -3.17
CA ILE A 247 5.88 9.83 -4.25
C ILE A 247 6.31 11.28 -4.50
N ALA A 248 5.35 12.21 -4.50
CA ALA A 248 5.63 13.63 -4.65
C ALA A 248 6.44 14.23 -3.49
N LEU A 249 6.48 13.59 -2.30
CA LEU A 249 7.21 14.07 -1.12
C LEU A 249 8.56 13.38 -0.89
N ASP A 250 8.82 12.22 -1.50
CA ASP A 250 10.05 11.43 -1.28
C ASP A 250 11.02 11.43 -2.47
N SER A 251 10.52 11.65 -3.70
CA SER A 251 11.36 11.55 -4.90
C SER A 251 12.30 12.75 -5.10
N SER A 252 13.61 12.53 -5.33
CA SER A 252 14.56 13.63 -5.57
C SER A 252 14.25 14.52 -6.79
N GLU A 253 13.40 14.04 -7.71
CA GLU A 253 12.94 14.74 -8.91
C GLU A 253 11.50 15.28 -8.77
N HIS A 254 10.89 15.20 -7.58
CA HIS A 254 9.54 15.63 -7.17
C HIS A 254 8.66 16.19 -8.31
N ASN A 255 7.67 15.41 -8.75
CA ASN A 255 6.65 15.86 -9.69
C ASN A 255 5.26 15.60 -9.12
N SER A 256 4.36 16.56 -9.29
CA SER A 256 2.99 16.45 -8.82
C SER A 256 2.01 17.11 -9.76
N LEU A 257 0.88 16.45 -10.00
CA LEU A 257 -0.25 17.06 -10.71
C LEU A 257 -0.84 18.22 -9.91
N PRO A 258 -1.62 19.13 -10.54
CA PRO A 258 -2.21 20.28 -9.87
C PRO A 258 -2.95 19.94 -8.58
N LEU A 259 -3.63 18.79 -8.55
CA LEU A 259 -4.34 18.29 -7.39
C LEU A 259 -3.42 18.02 -6.20
N ILE A 260 -2.31 17.30 -6.44
CA ILE A 260 -1.33 16.96 -5.41
C ILE A 260 -0.55 18.20 -4.97
N SER A 261 -0.17 19.06 -5.93
CA SER A 261 0.44 20.36 -5.63
C SER A 261 -0.46 21.23 -4.72
N ALA A 262 -1.76 21.29 -5.00
CA ALA A 262 -2.73 22.02 -4.18
C ALA A 262 -2.90 21.40 -2.79
N ALA A 263 -2.87 20.06 -2.67
CA ALA A 263 -2.95 19.38 -1.38
C ALA A 263 -1.72 19.66 -0.51
N ILE A 264 -0.51 19.58 -1.07
CA ILE A 264 0.75 19.93 -0.39
C ILE A 264 0.69 21.38 0.11
N TYR A 265 0.35 22.31 -0.79
CA TYR A 265 0.22 23.73 -0.44
C TYR A 265 -0.79 23.96 0.68
N CYS A 266 -2.01 23.40 0.58
CA CYS A 266 -3.06 23.61 1.57
C CYS A 266 -2.64 23.13 2.96
N TYR A 267 -1.95 21.99 3.05
CA TYR A 267 -1.45 21.49 4.33
C TYR A 267 -0.44 22.45 4.94
N VAL A 268 0.61 22.83 4.19
CA VAL A 268 1.67 23.71 4.71
C VAL A 268 1.12 25.09 5.07
N ALA A 269 0.26 25.66 4.22
CA ALA A 269 -0.38 26.95 4.46
C ALA A 269 -1.21 26.96 5.76
N LYS A 270 -1.97 25.89 6.03
CA LYS A 270 -2.73 25.74 7.29
C LYS A 270 -1.82 25.69 8.52
N GLN A 271 -0.69 24.97 8.43
CA GLN A 271 0.28 24.92 9.53
C GLN A 271 0.96 26.29 9.78
N LEU A 272 0.94 27.19 8.79
CA LEU A 272 1.44 28.57 8.89
C LEU A 272 0.35 29.60 9.24
N GLY A 273 -0.86 29.13 9.56
CA GLY A 273 -1.98 29.95 10.01
C GLY A 273 -2.85 30.56 8.89
N LEU A 274 -2.73 30.08 7.65
CA LEU A 274 -3.59 30.50 6.53
C LEU A 274 -4.79 29.54 6.38
N ASP A 275 -6.00 30.05 6.11
CA ASP A 275 -7.16 29.22 5.78
C ASP A 275 -7.17 28.89 4.29
N ALA A 276 -6.31 27.95 3.89
CA ALA A 276 -6.16 27.50 2.50
C ALA A 276 -7.06 26.28 2.20
N ARG A 277 -7.80 26.34 1.10
CA ARG A 277 -8.74 25.29 0.66
C ARG A 277 -8.53 24.92 -0.81
N PRO A 278 -8.55 23.63 -1.19
CA PRO A 278 -8.48 23.26 -2.60
C PRO A 278 -9.73 23.74 -3.34
N CYS A 279 -9.59 24.08 -4.61
CA CYS A 279 -10.67 24.52 -5.50
C CYS A 279 -10.62 23.70 -6.78
N GLY A 280 -11.55 22.76 -6.91
CA GLY A 280 -11.70 21.87 -8.05
C GLY A 280 -12.25 22.61 -9.26
N PHE A 281 -11.36 23.22 -10.03
CA PHE A 281 -11.70 23.90 -11.27
C PHE A 281 -11.71 22.92 -12.47
N PRO A 282 -12.48 23.14 -13.55
CA PRO A 282 -12.39 22.28 -14.73
C PRO A 282 -10.95 22.17 -15.25
N PHE A 283 -10.49 20.94 -15.47
CA PHE A 283 -9.13 20.61 -15.96
C PHE A 283 -7.94 21.03 -15.07
N HIS A 284 -8.15 21.79 -13.99
CA HIS A 284 -7.08 22.23 -13.08
C HIS A 284 -7.49 22.24 -11.60
N VAL A 285 -6.57 22.39 -10.65
CA VAL A 285 -6.91 22.58 -9.23
C VAL A 285 -6.20 23.83 -8.73
N HIS A 286 -6.99 24.78 -8.23
CA HIS A 286 -6.50 26.00 -7.60
C HIS A 286 -6.55 25.86 -6.08
N VAL A 287 -6.00 26.85 -5.37
CA VAL A 287 -6.19 27.02 -3.93
C VAL A 287 -6.86 28.36 -3.68
N ILE A 288 -7.83 28.36 -2.77
CA ILE A 288 -8.50 29.55 -2.23
C ILE A 288 -7.92 29.81 -0.86
N ILE A 289 -7.60 31.06 -0.56
CA ILE A 289 -7.20 31.48 0.79
C ILE A 289 -8.22 32.50 1.28
N TYR A 290 -8.83 32.17 2.42
CA TYR A 290 -9.77 33.05 3.09
C TYR A 290 -9.04 33.94 4.09
N PRO A 291 -9.31 35.26 4.11
CA PRO A 291 -8.81 36.12 5.15
C PRO A 291 -9.52 35.83 6.48
N GLN A 292 -8.89 36.21 7.58
CA GLN A 292 -9.53 36.14 8.89
C GLN A 292 -10.77 37.06 8.94
N SER A 293 -11.77 36.68 9.74
CA SER A 293 -12.99 37.49 9.89
C SER A 293 -12.65 38.90 10.37
N GLY A 294 -13.17 39.92 9.68
CA GLY A 294 -12.88 41.34 9.95
C GLY A 294 -11.62 41.90 9.28
N PHE A 295 -10.91 41.09 8.48
CA PHE A 295 -9.71 41.50 7.76
C PHE A 295 -9.79 41.18 6.26
N ASP A 296 -9.00 41.90 5.46
CA ASP A 296 -8.67 41.53 4.08
C ASP A 296 -7.38 40.71 4.00
N MET A 297 -7.01 40.31 2.77
CA MET A 297 -5.80 39.52 2.51
C MET A 297 -4.49 40.28 2.75
N ASP A 298 -4.55 41.62 2.85
CA ASP A 298 -3.41 42.50 3.11
C ASP A 298 -3.31 42.87 4.61
N GLY A 299 -4.16 42.28 5.46
CA GLY A 299 -4.16 42.48 6.90
C GLY A 299 -4.83 43.78 7.36
N ASN A 300 -5.54 44.48 6.48
CA ASN A 300 -6.29 45.68 6.84
C ASN A 300 -7.67 45.29 7.38
N HIS A 301 -8.20 46.09 8.30
CA HIS A 301 -9.52 45.87 8.87
C HIS A 301 -10.62 46.23 7.85
N THR A 302 -11.55 45.31 7.61
CA THR A 302 -12.71 45.55 6.72
C THR A 302 -13.90 46.05 7.54
N PRO A 303 -14.60 47.13 7.13
CA PRO A 303 -15.79 47.60 7.84
C PRO A 303 -16.98 46.65 7.61
N GLY A 304 -17.24 45.74 8.55
CA GLY A 304 -18.38 44.82 8.49
C GLY A 304 -18.15 43.51 9.26
N VAL A 305 -19.18 42.66 9.37
CA VAL A 305 -19.09 41.29 9.91
C VAL A 305 -18.63 40.28 8.83
N GLU A 306 -18.71 40.67 7.55
CA GLU A 306 -18.34 39.78 6.44
C GLU A 306 -16.81 39.73 6.25
N PRO A 307 -16.23 38.53 6.01
CA PRO A 307 -14.82 38.39 5.69
C PRO A 307 -14.44 39.20 4.44
N GLY A 308 -13.18 39.63 4.35
CA GLY A 308 -12.64 40.17 3.10
C GLY A 308 -12.71 39.16 1.95
N LEU A 309 -12.53 39.65 0.71
CA LEU A 309 -12.56 38.79 -0.47
C LEU A 309 -11.41 37.77 -0.44
N PRO A 310 -11.67 36.50 -0.81
CA PRO A 310 -10.63 35.48 -0.84
C PRO A 310 -9.65 35.70 -2.00
N MET A 311 -8.44 35.20 -1.81
CA MET A 311 -7.39 35.13 -2.83
C MET A 311 -7.40 33.75 -3.50
N TYR A 312 -7.15 33.70 -4.82
CA TYR A 312 -6.93 32.44 -5.54
C TYR A 312 -5.47 32.35 -5.99
N LEU A 313 -4.93 31.15 -6.00
CA LEU A 313 -3.58 30.87 -6.48
C LEU A 313 -3.48 29.52 -7.19
N ASP A 314 -2.38 29.33 -7.89
CA ASP A 314 -2.04 28.11 -8.62
C ASP A 314 -0.68 27.57 -8.15
N PRO A 315 -0.63 26.75 -7.08
CA PRO A 315 0.62 26.19 -6.57
C PRO A 315 1.41 25.37 -7.59
N PHE A 316 0.73 24.84 -8.61
CA PHE A 316 1.35 24.04 -9.67
C PHE A 316 2.16 24.91 -10.64
N ARG A 317 1.67 26.12 -10.95
CA ARG A 317 2.35 27.05 -11.86
C ARG A 317 3.27 28.04 -11.15
N GLY A 318 3.08 28.27 -9.86
CA GLY A 318 3.99 29.06 -9.01
C GLY A 318 3.30 30.20 -8.25
N ALA A 319 4.10 31.20 -7.87
CA ALA A 319 3.71 32.27 -6.93
C ALA A 319 2.98 33.44 -7.59
N ARG A 320 1.84 33.18 -8.25
CA ARG A 320 1.02 34.26 -8.81
C ARG A 320 -0.42 34.13 -8.34
N GLU A 321 -0.95 35.23 -7.83
CA GLU A 321 -2.38 35.37 -7.60
C GLU A 321 -3.13 35.23 -8.91
N THR A 322 -4.15 34.38 -8.91
CA THR A 322 -5.03 34.17 -10.05
C THR A 322 -6.26 35.05 -9.86
N PRO A 323 -6.47 36.09 -10.67
CA PRO A 323 -7.65 36.93 -10.55
C PRO A 323 -8.93 36.12 -10.74
N VAL A 324 -9.93 36.32 -9.87
CA VAL A 324 -11.22 35.62 -9.99
C VAL A 324 -11.95 35.98 -11.29
N SER A 325 -11.67 37.15 -11.87
CA SER A 325 -12.15 37.54 -13.21
C SER A 325 -11.69 36.55 -14.27
N ASP A 326 -10.40 36.17 -14.24
CA ASP A 326 -9.78 35.30 -15.23
C ASP A 326 -10.39 33.88 -15.14
N LEU A 327 -10.65 33.40 -13.91
CA LEU A 327 -11.34 32.13 -13.68
C LEU A 327 -12.78 32.17 -14.18
N ARG A 328 -13.50 33.28 -13.98
CA ARG A 328 -14.88 33.45 -14.49
C ARG A 328 -14.91 33.47 -16.02
N GLU A 329 -13.97 34.17 -16.64
CA GLU A 329 -13.83 34.20 -18.10
C GLU A 329 -13.51 32.81 -18.67
N GLN A 330 -12.62 32.05 -18.03
CA GLN A 330 -12.33 30.66 -18.41
C GLN A 330 -13.57 29.76 -18.29
N LEU A 331 -14.37 29.90 -17.23
CA LEU A 331 -15.62 29.14 -17.08
C LEU A 331 -16.65 29.48 -18.16
N ILE A 332 -16.76 30.78 -18.52
CA ILE A 332 -17.60 31.21 -19.63
C ILE A 332 -17.11 30.58 -20.95
N PHE A 333 -15.80 30.59 -21.18
CA PHE A 333 -15.19 29.98 -22.36
C PHE A 333 -15.43 28.47 -22.43
N PHE A 334 -15.38 27.75 -21.30
CA PHE A 334 -15.71 26.32 -21.21
C PHE A 334 -17.22 26.03 -21.33
N GLY A 335 -18.07 27.06 -21.41
CA GLY A 335 -19.52 26.90 -21.54
C GLY A 335 -20.21 26.50 -20.23
N ALA A 336 -19.59 26.76 -19.07
CA ALA A 336 -20.16 26.40 -17.78
C ALA A 336 -21.44 27.20 -17.48
N PRO A 337 -22.57 26.54 -17.14
CA PRO A 337 -23.81 27.21 -16.75
C PRO A 337 -23.61 28.12 -15.53
N GLU A 338 -24.35 29.23 -15.47
CA GLU A 338 -24.20 30.23 -14.40
C GLU A 338 -24.29 29.63 -12.99
N ARG A 339 -25.19 28.67 -12.79
CA ARG A 339 -25.38 27.98 -11.51
C ARG A 339 -24.17 27.13 -11.11
N GLU A 340 -23.44 26.57 -12.06
CA GLU A 340 -22.25 25.75 -11.82
C GLU A 340 -20.99 26.60 -11.64
N ARG A 341 -20.95 27.82 -12.22
CA ARG A 341 -19.79 28.72 -12.08
C ARG A 341 -19.44 29.00 -10.62
N ASN A 342 -20.45 29.22 -9.77
CA ASN A 342 -20.21 29.46 -8.35
C ASN A 342 -19.71 28.21 -7.61
N VAL A 343 -20.08 27.01 -8.07
CA VAL A 343 -19.58 25.75 -7.52
C VAL A 343 -18.11 25.55 -7.89
N PHE A 344 -17.73 25.82 -9.14
CA PHE A 344 -16.33 25.70 -9.60
C PHE A 344 -15.38 26.73 -8.99
N LEU A 345 -15.91 27.85 -8.48
CA LEU A 345 -15.14 28.87 -7.75
C LEU A 345 -15.18 28.65 -6.22
N GLY A 346 -15.88 27.61 -5.74
CA GLY A 346 -15.96 27.28 -4.32
C GLY A 346 -14.85 26.33 -3.85
N GLU A 347 -14.73 26.18 -2.53
CA GLU A 347 -13.87 25.15 -1.96
C GLU A 347 -14.36 23.74 -2.32
N SER A 348 -13.43 22.85 -2.63
CA SER A 348 -13.70 21.43 -2.81
C SER A 348 -13.59 20.67 -1.52
N ARG A 349 -14.54 19.76 -1.30
CA ARG A 349 -14.53 18.87 -0.15
C ARG A 349 -13.50 17.75 -0.35
N PRO A 350 -12.90 17.18 0.71
CA PRO A 350 -11.95 16.08 0.58
C PRO A 350 -12.47 14.92 -0.28
N ARG A 351 -13.75 14.56 -0.13
CA ARG A 351 -14.44 13.55 -0.96
C ARG A 351 -14.33 13.84 -2.47
N GLU A 352 -14.54 15.08 -2.89
CA GLU A 352 -14.50 15.49 -4.30
C GLU A 352 -13.08 15.45 -4.84
N VAL A 353 -12.11 15.87 -4.03
CA VAL A 353 -10.68 15.82 -4.38
C VAL A 353 -10.21 14.38 -4.54
N VAL A 354 -10.58 13.47 -3.63
CA VAL A 354 -10.22 12.05 -3.72
C VAL A 354 -10.83 11.39 -4.96
N LEU A 355 -12.12 11.63 -5.26
CA LEU A 355 -12.76 11.13 -6.48
C LEU A 355 -12.05 11.61 -7.74
N ARG A 356 -11.64 12.88 -7.76
CA ARG A 356 -10.88 13.44 -8.89
C ARG A 356 -9.50 12.80 -9.01
N CYS A 357 -8.83 12.51 -7.89
CA CYS A 357 -7.56 11.79 -7.87
C CYS A 357 -7.71 10.37 -8.45
N GLY A 358 -8.75 9.62 -8.05
CA GLY A 358 -9.06 8.30 -8.62
C GLY A 358 -9.26 8.36 -10.14
N ARG A 359 -10.02 9.35 -10.64
CA ARG A 359 -10.19 9.56 -12.09
C ARG A 359 -8.90 9.95 -12.80
N ASN A 360 -8.02 10.74 -12.16
CA ASN A 360 -6.73 11.07 -12.76
C ASN A 360 -5.87 9.80 -12.91
N ILE A 361 -5.89 8.91 -11.92
CA ILE A 361 -5.21 7.61 -11.95
C ILE A 361 -5.76 6.74 -13.10
N GLU A 362 -7.09 6.64 -13.25
CA GLU A 362 -7.73 5.87 -14.34
C GLU A 362 -7.35 6.37 -15.74
N ASN A 363 -7.08 7.68 -15.88
CA ASN A 363 -6.71 8.32 -17.15
C ASN A 363 -5.20 8.51 -17.32
N SER A 364 -4.37 7.95 -16.43
CA SER A 364 -2.92 8.13 -16.47
C SER A 364 -2.25 7.23 -17.53
N ILE A 365 -1.07 7.66 -17.98
CA ILE A 365 -0.18 6.88 -18.84
C ILE A 365 0.81 6.12 -17.95
N TYR A 366 0.92 4.82 -18.19
CA TYR A 366 1.85 3.96 -17.48
C TYR A 366 3.29 4.18 -17.95
N SER A 367 4.16 4.57 -17.02
CA SER A 367 5.60 4.80 -17.25
C SER A 367 6.50 3.66 -16.77
N GLY A 368 5.96 2.63 -16.10
CA GLY A 368 6.72 1.49 -15.58
C GLY A 368 7.26 1.64 -14.15
N SER A 369 7.04 2.79 -13.50
CA SER A 369 7.61 3.12 -12.17
C SER A 369 6.72 2.73 -10.98
N VAL A 370 5.42 2.58 -11.19
CA VAL A 370 4.40 2.35 -10.16
C VAL A 370 3.51 1.20 -10.61
N ASP A 371 3.13 0.28 -9.73
CA ASP A 371 2.24 -0.83 -10.09
C ASP A 371 0.84 -0.36 -10.56
N ASP A 372 0.58 -0.49 -11.86
CA ASP A 372 -0.66 -0.06 -12.50
C ASP A 372 -1.89 -0.79 -11.98
N VAL A 373 -1.75 -2.08 -11.67
CA VAL A 373 -2.84 -2.92 -11.17
C VAL A 373 -3.29 -2.44 -9.79
N SER A 374 -2.35 -2.21 -8.88
CA SER A 374 -2.63 -1.65 -7.55
C SER A 374 -3.21 -0.24 -7.63
N ALA A 375 -2.70 0.61 -8.54
CA ALA A 375 -3.22 1.96 -8.74
C ALA A 375 -4.67 1.96 -9.24
N LYS A 376 -4.98 1.14 -10.26
CA LYS A 376 -6.36 0.95 -10.76
C LYS A 376 -7.28 0.39 -9.69
N TYR A 377 -6.78 -0.52 -8.86
CA TYR A 377 -7.55 -1.06 -7.75
C TYR A 377 -7.87 0.01 -6.71
N ALA A 378 -6.90 0.85 -6.34
CA ALA A 378 -7.09 1.99 -5.45
C ALA A 378 -8.11 3.00 -6.00
N ALA A 379 -7.98 3.36 -7.29
CA ALA A 379 -8.94 4.22 -7.98
C ALA A 379 -10.35 3.62 -7.95
N SER A 380 -10.47 2.33 -8.24
CA SER A 380 -11.76 1.65 -8.24
C SER A 380 -12.44 1.62 -6.86
N TRP A 381 -11.67 1.35 -5.80
CA TRP A 381 -12.15 1.44 -4.41
C TRP A 381 -12.64 2.86 -4.07
N SER A 382 -11.85 3.87 -4.39
CA SER A 382 -12.19 5.26 -4.10
C SER A 382 -13.47 5.70 -4.84
N THR A 383 -13.61 5.32 -6.12
CA THR A 383 -14.79 5.61 -6.94
C THR A 383 -16.02 4.89 -6.39
N MET A 384 -15.90 3.62 -6.03
CA MET A 384 -17.00 2.82 -5.50
C MET A 384 -17.54 3.38 -4.18
N LEU A 385 -16.66 3.77 -3.26
CA LEU A 385 -17.08 4.27 -1.94
C LEU A 385 -17.54 5.73 -1.95
N LEU A 386 -16.96 6.57 -2.81
CA LEU A 386 -17.17 8.02 -2.72
C LEU A 386 -18.18 8.55 -3.75
N SER A 387 -18.70 7.73 -4.66
CA SER A 387 -19.75 8.15 -5.61
C SER A 387 -21.14 8.20 -4.98
N ALA A 388 -21.28 8.90 -3.85
CA ALA A 388 -22.49 8.93 -3.02
C ALA A 388 -23.75 9.56 -3.66
N ASP A 389 -23.61 10.22 -4.82
CA ASP A 389 -24.75 10.79 -5.56
C ASP A 389 -25.27 9.81 -6.64
N SER A 390 -24.56 8.72 -6.87
CA SER A 390 -24.96 7.66 -7.80
C SER A 390 -25.93 6.70 -7.11
N ARG A 391 -26.95 6.23 -7.85
CA ARG A 391 -27.74 5.09 -7.36
C ARG A 391 -26.85 3.85 -7.43
N PRO A 392 -27.02 2.85 -6.55
CA PRO A 392 -26.19 1.65 -6.58
C PRO A 392 -26.16 0.96 -7.96
N ILE A 393 -27.27 1.00 -8.71
CA ILE A 393 -27.34 0.45 -10.08
C ILE A 393 -26.37 1.13 -11.06
N ASP A 394 -26.09 2.42 -10.86
CA ASP A 394 -25.18 3.18 -11.70
C ASP A 394 -23.70 2.80 -11.42
N LEU A 395 -23.43 2.07 -10.33
CA LEU A 395 -22.10 1.58 -9.94
C LEU A 395 -21.79 0.17 -10.44
N VAL A 396 -22.75 -0.56 -11.04
CA VAL A 396 -22.55 -1.94 -11.51
C VAL A 396 -21.40 -2.12 -12.50
N PRO A 397 -21.16 -1.19 -13.47
CA PRO A 397 -19.98 -1.26 -14.32
C PRO A 397 -18.68 -1.19 -13.52
N GLN A 398 -18.61 -0.29 -12.54
CA GLN A 398 -17.45 -0.15 -11.66
C GLN A 398 -17.27 -1.38 -10.77
N LEU A 399 -18.37 -1.97 -10.29
CA LEU A 399 -18.35 -3.20 -9.50
C LEU A 399 -17.72 -4.34 -10.29
N SER A 400 -18.03 -4.46 -11.58
CA SER A 400 -17.46 -5.49 -12.43
C SER A 400 -15.94 -5.39 -12.52
N ILE A 401 -15.42 -4.16 -12.72
CA ILE A 401 -13.98 -3.88 -12.77
C ILE A 401 -13.33 -4.18 -11.40
N LEU A 402 -13.93 -3.70 -10.31
CA LEU A 402 -13.43 -3.94 -8.95
C LEU A 402 -13.34 -5.44 -8.63
N MET A 403 -14.40 -6.19 -8.96
CA MET A 403 -14.47 -7.63 -8.70
C MET A 403 -13.51 -8.44 -9.57
N GLU A 404 -13.22 -7.99 -10.80
CA GLU A 404 -12.20 -8.61 -11.66
C GLU A 404 -10.79 -8.44 -11.10
N LEU A 405 -10.41 -7.23 -10.71
CA LEU A 405 -9.13 -6.94 -10.05
C LEU A 405 -9.00 -7.69 -8.71
N PHE A 406 -10.06 -7.68 -7.90
CA PHE A 406 -10.12 -8.41 -6.64
C PHE A 406 -9.90 -9.91 -6.83
N ALA A 407 -10.64 -10.55 -7.75
CA ALA A 407 -10.57 -12.00 -7.93
C ALA A 407 -9.22 -12.44 -8.53
N THR A 408 -8.60 -11.59 -9.35
CA THR A 408 -7.38 -11.94 -10.10
C THR A 408 -6.11 -11.67 -9.28
N ASP A 409 -6.02 -10.48 -8.67
CA ASP A 409 -4.78 -9.96 -8.11
C ASP A 409 -4.81 -9.82 -6.59
N PHE A 410 -5.99 -9.56 -6.00
CA PHE A 410 -6.14 -9.27 -4.56
C PHE A 410 -7.15 -10.17 -3.82
N PRO A 411 -7.16 -11.51 -4.00
CA PRO A 411 -8.18 -12.37 -3.44
C PRO A 411 -8.21 -12.39 -1.90
N SER A 412 -7.10 -12.03 -1.25
CA SER A 412 -7.00 -11.90 0.20
C SER A 412 -7.83 -10.75 0.77
N ASP A 413 -8.25 -9.77 -0.05
CA ASP A 413 -9.04 -8.61 0.37
C ASP A 413 -10.54 -8.92 0.52
N ILE A 414 -10.91 -10.20 0.50
CA ILE A 414 -12.29 -10.68 0.54
C ILE A 414 -13.11 -10.10 1.69
N PHE A 415 -12.48 -9.91 2.85
CA PHE A 415 -13.13 -9.33 4.02
C PHE A 415 -13.38 -7.82 3.86
N LEU A 416 -12.56 -7.11 3.09
CA LEU A 416 -12.81 -5.70 2.73
C LEU A 416 -14.00 -5.60 1.80
N VAL A 417 -14.08 -6.47 0.79
CA VAL A 417 -15.21 -6.51 -0.15
C VAL A 417 -16.51 -6.81 0.59
N GLU A 418 -16.50 -7.81 1.46
CA GLU A 418 -17.64 -8.17 2.30
C GLU A 418 -18.08 -7.00 3.21
N GLN A 419 -17.12 -6.31 3.83
CA GLN A 419 -17.42 -5.27 4.82
C GLN A 419 -17.84 -3.93 4.19
N TYR A 420 -17.25 -3.55 3.06
CA TYR A 420 -17.37 -2.20 2.51
C TYR A 420 -18.09 -2.12 1.17
N ILE A 421 -18.07 -3.20 0.35
CA ILE A 421 -18.71 -3.19 -0.97
C ILE A 421 -20.07 -3.86 -0.95
N ALA A 422 -20.20 -5.06 -0.36
CA ALA A 422 -21.48 -5.77 -0.33
C ALA A 422 -22.63 -4.91 0.25
N PRO A 423 -22.43 -4.14 1.35
CA PRO A 423 -23.49 -3.31 1.91
C PRO A 423 -23.98 -2.16 1.01
N LEU A 424 -23.20 -1.76 -0.01
CA LEU A 424 -23.62 -0.72 -0.96
C LEU A 424 -24.77 -1.20 -1.86
N PHE A 425 -24.94 -2.52 -1.99
CA PHE A 425 -25.92 -3.14 -2.87
C PHE A 425 -27.06 -3.81 -2.10
N ASP A 426 -27.20 -3.55 -0.79
CA ASP A 426 -28.27 -4.13 0.04
C ASP A 426 -29.65 -3.97 -0.62
N GLY A 427 -30.36 -5.09 -0.77
CA GLY A 427 -31.67 -5.15 -1.43
C GLY A 427 -31.64 -5.30 -2.95
N LEU A 428 -30.46 -5.44 -3.57
CA LEU A 428 -30.27 -5.70 -5.01
C LEU A 428 -29.72 -7.12 -5.26
N LEU A 429 -29.84 -7.60 -6.51
CA LEU A 429 -29.32 -8.92 -6.92
C LEU A 429 -27.79 -8.98 -6.82
N GLU A 430 -27.12 -7.86 -7.05
CA GLU A 430 -25.67 -7.74 -6.96
C GLU A 430 -25.14 -8.08 -5.56
N HIS A 431 -25.89 -7.79 -4.50
CA HIS A 431 -25.50 -8.17 -3.13
C HIS A 431 -25.35 -9.68 -2.97
N GLU A 432 -26.37 -10.44 -3.39
CA GLU A 432 -26.36 -11.90 -3.35
C GLU A 432 -25.24 -12.46 -4.23
N HIS A 433 -25.04 -11.93 -5.43
CA HIS A 433 -23.95 -12.35 -6.32
C HIS A 433 -22.56 -12.09 -5.72
N ILE A 434 -22.37 -10.98 -5.00
CA ILE A 434 -21.13 -10.71 -4.29
C ILE A 434 -20.94 -11.78 -3.23
N LEU A 435 -21.91 -11.95 -2.33
CA LEU A 435 -21.80 -12.91 -1.21
C LEU A 435 -21.57 -14.35 -1.69
N GLU A 436 -22.26 -14.79 -2.75
CA GLU A 436 -22.06 -16.11 -3.35
C GLU A 436 -20.62 -16.26 -3.87
N ARG A 437 -20.09 -15.27 -4.58
CA ARG A 437 -18.69 -15.30 -5.04
C ARG A 437 -17.71 -15.36 -3.89
N LEU A 438 -17.89 -14.55 -2.85
CA LEU A 438 -17.02 -14.59 -1.67
C LEU A 438 -17.11 -15.95 -0.95
N HIS A 439 -18.31 -16.52 -0.85
CA HIS A 439 -18.50 -17.85 -0.27
C HIS A 439 -17.76 -18.93 -1.06
N VAL A 440 -17.90 -18.94 -2.40
CA VAL A 440 -17.18 -19.88 -3.28
C VAL A 440 -15.67 -19.71 -3.14
N MET A 441 -15.17 -18.48 -3.09
CA MET A 441 -13.73 -18.22 -2.91
C MET A 441 -13.20 -18.79 -1.59
N ARG A 442 -13.92 -18.62 -0.48
CA ARG A 442 -13.55 -19.21 0.82
C ARG A 442 -13.58 -20.74 0.77
N ALA A 443 -14.64 -21.32 0.23
CA ALA A 443 -14.76 -22.77 0.10
C ALA A 443 -13.62 -23.36 -0.74
N VAL A 444 -13.24 -22.70 -1.85
CA VAL A 444 -12.12 -23.13 -2.70
C VAL A 444 -10.78 -22.99 -1.99
N ASP A 445 -10.57 -21.93 -1.21
CA ASP A 445 -9.35 -21.75 -0.41
C ASP A 445 -9.22 -22.83 0.68
N GLU A 446 -10.32 -23.28 1.28
CA GLU A 446 -10.31 -24.32 2.32
C GLU A 446 -10.05 -25.74 1.80
N ILE A 447 -10.34 -26.01 0.52
CA ILE A 447 -10.18 -27.33 -0.08
C ILE A 447 -8.68 -27.69 -0.19
N PRO A 448 -8.22 -28.80 0.41
CA PRO A 448 -6.87 -29.30 0.21
C PRO A 448 -6.61 -29.60 -1.27
N LYS A 449 -5.41 -29.25 -1.75
CA LYS A 449 -5.00 -29.53 -3.13
C LYS A 449 -4.97 -31.04 -3.39
N GLN A 450 -5.34 -31.42 -4.61
CA GLN A 450 -5.21 -32.81 -5.05
C GLN A 450 -3.72 -33.18 -5.10
N ILE A 451 -3.34 -34.33 -4.55
CA ILE A 451 -1.94 -34.76 -4.54
C ILE A 451 -1.61 -35.45 -5.87
N HIS A 452 -0.58 -34.94 -6.55
CA HIS A 452 0.01 -35.47 -7.78
C HIS A 452 1.35 -36.16 -7.46
N ARG A 453 1.35 -37.49 -7.42
CA ARG A 453 2.56 -38.29 -7.18
C ARG A 453 3.20 -38.74 -8.47
N ARG A 454 4.52 -38.85 -8.48
CA ARG A 454 5.26 -39.51 -9.56
C ARG A 454 5.18 -41.03 -9.39
N ALA A 455 4.23 -41.64 -10.09
CA ALA A 455 3.95 -43.07 -10.04
C ALA A 455 4.00 -43.70 -11.44
N GLU A 456 3.60 -44.97 -11.56
CA GLU A 456 3.58 -45.70 -12.84
C GLU A 456 2.66 -45.04 -13.86
N GLU A 457 1.54 -44.51 -13.40
CA GLU A 457 0.50 -43.85 -14.19
C GLU A 457 0.95 -42.50 -14.76
N THR A 458 1.99 -41.88 -14.20
CA THR A 458 2.52 -40.57 -14.59
C THR A 458 3.95 -40.67 -15.13
N ARG A 459 4.37 -41.87 -15.55
CA ARG A 459 5.72 -42.11 -16.11
C ARG A 459 6.03 -41.28 -17.36
N ASN A 460 5.00 -40.80 -18.05
CA ASN A 460 5.14 -39.95 -19.22
C ASN A 460 5.50 -38.49 -18.89
N VAL A 461 5.44 -38.06 -17.62
CA VAL A 461 5.76 -36.69 -17.21
C VAL A 461 7.28 -36.53 -17.08
N GLN A 462 7.90 -35.92 -18.08
CA GLN A 462 9.36 -35.80 -18.15
C GLN A 462 9.95 -34.71 -17.23
N TYR A 463 9.28 -33.57 -17.10
CA TYR A 463 9.82 -32.39 -16.43
C TYR A 463 9.25 -32.21 -15.02
N LYS A 464 9.98 -31.46 -14.18
CA LYS A 464 9.68 -31.23 -12.76
C LYS A 464 9.29 -29.78 -12.47
N VAL A 465 8.48 -29.59 -11.44
CA VAL A 465 8.19 -28.29 -10.83
C VAL A 465 9.51 -27.63 -10.42
N GLY A 466 9.63 -26.35 -10.73
CA GLY A 466 10.80 -25.53 -10.43
C GLY A 466 11.86 -25.47 -11.54
N GLN A 467 11.78 -26.32 -12.55
CA GLN A 467 12.69 -26.23 -13.70
C GLN A 467 12.38 -25.02 -14.57
N VAL A 468 13.43 -24.37 -15.06
CA VAL A 468 13.34 -23.23 -15.98
C VAL A 468 13.46 -23.72 -17.42
N PHE A 469 12.63 -23.19 -18.31
CA PHE A 469 12.65 -23.55 -19.72
C PHE A 469 12.44 -22.36 -20.64
N LYS A 470 12.78 -22.57 -21.90
CA LYS A 470 12.47 -21.68 -23.01
C LYS A 470 11.42 -22.34 -23.90
N HIS A 471 10.36 -21.62 -24.25
CA HIS A 471 9.34 -22.16 -25.13
C HIS A 471 9.88 -22.29 -26.56
N ARG A 472 9.83 -23.49 -27.17
CA ARG A 472 10.45 -23.78 -28.48
C ARG A 472 9.95 -22.87 -29.62
N ARG A 473 8.64 -22.61 -29.66
CA ARG A 473 8.01 -21.76 -30.69
C ARG A 473 8.08 -20.26 -30.41
N TYR A 474 7.71 -19.83 -29.20
CA TYR A 474 7.53 -18.42 -28.85
C TYR A 474 8.72 -17.80 -28.12
N ASN A 475 9.73 -18.60 -27.78
CA ASN A 475 11.02 -18.16 -27.28
C ASN A 475 11.03 -17.43 -25.92
N TYR A 476 9.89 -17.34 -25.23
CA TYR A 476 9.79 -16.80 -23.88
C TYR A 476 10.37 -17.75 -22.82
N ARG A 477 10.78 -17.20 -21.68
CA ARG A 477 11.26 -17.97 -20.52
C ARG A 477 10.16 -18.17 -19.48
N ALA A 478 10.16 -19.33 -18.84
CA ALA A 478 9.17 -19.66 -17.83
C ALA A 478 9.67 -20.70 -16.81
N ILE A 479 9.03 -20.75 -15.64
CA ILE A 479 9.25 -21.78 -14.61
C ILE A 479 8.05 -22.73 -14.61
N ILE A 480 8.29 -24.03 -14.52
CA ILE A 480 7.24 -25.02 -14.32
C ILE A 480 6.69 -24.92 -12.89
N THR A 481 5.39 -24.67 -12.73
CA THR A 481 4.70 -24.59 -11.44
C THR A 481 3.81 -25.80 -11.15
N GLY A 482 3.53 -26.63 -12.15
CA GLY A 482 2.72 -27.84 -11.99
C GLY A 482 2.68 -28.66 -13.28
N TRP A 483 2.11 -29.85 -13.20
CA TRP A 483 1.96 -30.75 -14.35
C TRP A 483 0.69 -31.60 -14.28
N ASP A 484 0.23 -32.00 -15.45
CA ASP A 484 -0.82 -32.98 -15.69
C ASP A 484 -0.31 -34.04 -16.67
N SER A 485 -0.62 -35.32 -16.42
CA SER A 485 -0.18 -36.43 -17.28
C SER A 485 -0.84 -36.43 -18.66
N GLU A 486 -1.96 -35.74 -18.81
CA GLU A 486 -2.64 -35.50 -20.08
C GLU A 486 -3.40 -34.15 -20.04
N CYS A 487 -3.93 -33.72 -21.18
CA CYS A 487 -4.68 -32.47 -21.24
C CYS A 487 -5.99 -32.53 -20.43
N LYS A 488 -6.08 -31.79 -19.32
CA LYS A 488 -7.30 -31.70 -18.48
C LYS A 488 -8.24 -30.53 -18.84
N THR A 489 -8.05 -29.89 -19.99
CA THR A 489 -8.88 -28.74 -20.40
C THR A 489 -10.12 -29.18 -21.19
N GLY A 490 -11.13 -28.31 -21.26
CA GLY A 490 -12.36 -28.60 -22.01
C GLY A 490 -12.17 -28.69 -23.52
N GLU A 491 -13.00 -29.49 -24.20
CA GLU A 491 -13.00 -29.73 -25.65
C GLU A 491 -12.94 -28.45 -26.50
N GLN A 492 -13.69 -27.42 -26.12
CA GLN A 492 -13.72 -26.15 -26.85
C GLN A 492 -12.36 -25.43 -26.80
N TRP A 493 -11.68 -25.47 -25.65
CA TRP A 493 -10.35 -24.89 -25.48
C TRP A 493 -9.32 -25.69 -26.25
N MET A 494 -9.37 -27.03 -26.18
CA MET A 494 -8.48 -27.91 -26.95
C MET A 494 -8.55 -27.65 -28.45
N ARG A 495 -9.75 -27.48 -29.01
CA ARG A 495 -9.95 -27.13 -30.42
C ARG A 495 -9.40 -25.75 -30.76
N ARG A 496 -9.66 -24.75 -29.91
CA ARG A 496 -9.18 -23.37 -30.10
C ARG A 496 -7.65 -23.31 -30.11
N MET A 497 -7.00 -24.03 -29.19
CA MET A 497 -5.55 -24.08 -29.08
C MET A 497 -4.89 -25.09 -30.03
N GLY A 498 -5.70 -25.86 -30.78
CA GLY A 498 -5.22 -26.83 -31.77
C GLY A 498 -4.45 -27.99 -31.15
N ILE A 499 -4.82 -28.43 -29.93
CA ILE A 499 -4.10 -29.47 -29.18
C ILE A 499 -4.01 -30.78 -29.97
N ASP A 500 -5.07 -31.17 -30.69
CA ASP A 500 -5.07 -32.40 -31.50
C ASP A 500 -4.20 -32.32 -32.75
N ARG A 501 -3.74 -31.12 -33.12
CA ARG A 501 -2.83 -30.90 -34.25
C ARG A 501 -1.36 -30.93 -33.83
N LEU A 502 -1.09 -31.03 -32.53
CA LEU A 502 0.24 -31.19 -31.98
C LEU A 502 0.78 -32.58 -32.29
N GLN A 503 2.11 -32.73 -32.36
CA GLN A 503 2.72 -33.99 -32.81
C GLN A 503 2.42 -35.15 -31.83
N ALA A 504 2.41 -34.86 -30.52
CA ALA A 504 2.09 -35.84 -29.49
C ALA A 504 0.63 -35.74 -28.98
N GLY A 505 -0.17 -34.86 -29.60
CA GLY A 505 -1.61 -34.72 -29.32
C GLY A 505 -1.95 -34.39 -27.87
N ARG A 506 -3.15 -34.77 -27.43
CA ARG A 506 -3.69 -34.48 -26.08
C ARG A 506 -3.25 -35.42 -24.96
N HIS A 507 -2.65 -36.57 -25.29
CA HIS A 507 -2.23 -37.61 -24.34
C HIS A 507 -0.77 -37.47 -23.88
N GLN A 508 -0.05 -36.47 -24.40
CA GLN A 508 1.23 -36.04 -23.82
C GLN A 508 0.99 -35.30 -22.50
N SER A 509 2.04 -35.14 -21.70
CA SER A 509 1.96 -34.34 -20.49
C SER A 509 1.86 -32.84 -20.80
N PHE A 510 1.23 -32.10 -19.90
CA PHE A 510 1.07 -30.66 -19.97
C PHE A 510 1.52 -30.03 -18.66
N TYR A 511 2.01 -28.79 -18.73
CA TYR A 511 2.61 -28.10 -17.62
C TYR A 511 1.95 -26.76 -17.38
N HIS A 512 1.66 -26.48 -16.12
CA HIS A 512 1.33 -25.13 -15.65
C HIS A 512 2.63 -24.38 -15.47
N VAL A 513 2.73 -23.18 -16.04
CA VAL A 513 4.00 -22.44 -16.08
C VAL A 513 3.80 -20.98 -15.73
N LEU A 514 4.78 -20.43 -15.03
CA LEU A 514 4.90 -19.01 -14.73
C LEU A 514 5.85 -18.35 -15.72
N VAL A 515 5.36 -17.40 -16.50
CA VAL A 515 6.09 -16.76 -17.60
C VAL A 515 6.75 -15.45 -17.14
N GLU A 516 7.81 -15.03 -17.85
CA GLU A 516 8.54 -13.78 -17.56
C GLU A 516 7.69 -12.49 -17.59
N ASP A 517 6.53 -12.52 -18.25
CA ASP A 517 5.52 -11.45 -18.26
C ASP A 517 4.51 -11.54 -17.10
N ARG A 518 4.78 -12.41 -16.11
CA ARG A 518 3.94 -12.69 -14.94
C ARG A 518 2.66 -13.48 -15.22
N SER A 519 2.39 -13.86 -16.48
CA SER A 519 1.23 -14.68 -16.81
C SER A 519 1.41 -16.14 -16.42
N VAL A 520 0.30 -16.80 -16.08
CA VAL A 520 0.24 -18.26 -15.94
C VAL A 520 -0.26 -18.85 -17.25
N ARG A 521 0.43 -19.87 -17.76
CA ARG A 521 0.08 -20.54 -19.03
C ARG A 521 0.05 -22.06 -18.87
N TYR A 522 -0.64 -22.73 -19.79
CA TYR A 522 -0.71 -24.19 -19.88
C TYR A 522 -0.04 -24.66 -21.16
N VAL A 523 1.05 -25.43 -21.04
CA VAL A 523 2.00 -25.69 -22.12
C VAL A 523 2.19 -27.19 -22.33
N ALA A 524 2.12 -27.64 -23.58
CA ALA A 524 2.38 -29.03 -23.96
C ALA A 524 3.88 -29.37 -23.82
N GLU A 525 4.20 -30.60 -23.40
CA GLU A 525 5.58 -31.08 -23.23
C GLU A 525 6.48 -30.85 -24.45
N GLU A 526 5.95 -31.08 -25.66
CA GLU A 526 6.72 -30.95 -26.90
C GLU A 526 7.19 -29.51 -27.19
N ASN A 527 6.66 -28.51 -26.49
CA ASN A 527 7.05 -27.11 -26.62
C ASN A 527 8.07 -26.65 -25.58
N ILE A 528 8.48 -27.53 -24.66
CA ILE A 528 9.40 -27.20 -23.56
C ILE A 528 10.84 -27.55 -23.95
N GLN A 529 11.74 -26.58 -23.79
CA GLN A 529 13.19 -26.80 -23.87
C GLN A 529 13.83 -26.32 -22.57
N LEU A 530 14.26 -27.24 -21.70
CA LEU A 530 14.93 -26.89 -20.45
C LEU A 530 16.18 -26.03 -20.70
N ILE A 531 16.39 -25.07 -19.81
CA ILE A 531 17.59 -24.26 -19.75
C ILE A 531 18.15 -24.32 -18.32
N LEU A 532 19.45 -24.07 -18.19
CA LEU A 532 20.14 -24.06 -16.91
C LEU A 532 20.77 -22.67 -16.69
N PRO A 533 19.95 -21.62 -16.48
CA PRO A 533 20.44 -20.26 -16.29
C PRO A 533 21.08 -20.10 -14.91
N GLU A 534 21.95 -19.11 -14.76
CA GLU A 534 22.25 -18.56 -13.43
C GLU A 534 21.05 -17.72 -12.95
N PHE A 535 20.96 -17.49 -11.64
CA PHE A 535 19.82 -16.73 -11.08
C PHE A 535 19.78 -15.29 -11.62
N GLU A 536 20.95 -14.69 -11.79
CA GLU A 536 21.14 -13.32 -12.29
C GLU A 536 20.74 -13.17 -13.77
N ASP A 537 20.76 -14.28 -14.53
CA ASP A 537 20.34 -14.29 -15.93
C ASP A 537 18.81 -14.35 -16.09
N LEU A 538 18.07 -14.59 -15.01
CA LEU A 538 16.62 -14.68 -15.03
C LEU A 538 15.97 -13.30 -15.13
N PRO A 539 14.89 -13.14 -15.91
CA PRO A 539 14.14 -11.89 -15.97
C PRO A 539 13.62 -11.47 -14.59
N SER A 540 13.75 -10.19 -14.25
CA SER A 540 13.27 -9.62 -12.97
C SER A 540 11.76 -9.81 -12.76
N GLY A 541 10.98 -9.80 -13.85
CA GLY A 541 9.55 -10.08 -13.83
C GLY A 541 9.22 -11.50 -13.31
N LEU A 542 10.12 -12.46 -13.53
CA LEU A 542 9.97 -13.85 -13.13
C LEU A 542 10.46 -14.06 -11.69
N THR A 543 11.63 -13.52 -11.33
CA THR A 543 12.22 -13.68 -10.00
C THR A 543 11.44 -12.93 -8.91
N SER A 544 10.81 -11.80 -9.24
CA SER A 544 10.03 -10.99 -8.27
C SER A 544 8.78 -11.69 -7.75
N ILE A 545 8.17 -12.58 -8.53
CA ILE A 545 6.93 -13.29 -8.17
C ILE A 545 7.13 -14.79 -7.93
N ALA A 546 8.34 -15.32 -8.19
CA ALA A 546 8.66 -16.73 -8.01
C ALA A 546 8.33 -17.24 -6.59
N GLY A 547 8.45 -16.38 -5.57
CA GLY A 547 8.11 -16.70 -4.19
C GLY A 547 6.66 -17.17 -3.98
N LYS A 548 5.72 -16.84 -4.89
CA LYS A 548 4.35 -17.38 -4.86
C LYS A 548 4.33 -18.92 -4.91
N HIS A 549 5.27 -19.51 -5.65
CA HIS A 549 5.32 -20.95 -5.93
C HIS A 549 6.55 -21.66 -5.36
N PHE A 550 7.62 -20.92 -5.04
CA PHE A 550 8.94 -21.49 -4.74
C PHE A 550 9.56 -20.94 -3.46
N LYS A 551 10.19 -21.83 -2.70
CA LYS A 551 10.85 -21.53 -1.42
C LYS A 551 12.15 -20.77 -1.60
N ARG A 552 13.01 -21.25 -2.50
CA ARG A 552 14.36 -20.73 -2.74
C ARG A 552 14.85 -21.12 -4.13
N TRP A 553 15.91 -20.46 -4.59
CA TRP A 553 16.71 -20.95 -5.71
C TRP A 553 17.73 -21.99 -5.23
N ASP A 554 17.95 -23.03 -6.02
CA ASP A 554 19.06 -23.97 -5.85
C ASP A 554 20.12 -23.70 -6.93
N SER A 555 21.23 -23.08 -6.55
CA SER A 555 22.29 -22.71 -7.48
C SER A 555 23.07 -23.91 -8.02
N THR A 556 23.06 -25.05 -7.32
CA THR A 556 23.79 -26.25 -7.77
C THR A 556 23.03 -26.93 -8.89
N GLU A 557 21.74 -27.15 -8.69
CA GLU A 557 20.87 -27.81 -9.67
C GLU A 557 20.27 -26.83 -10.70
N ARG A 558 20.43 -25.51 -10.47
CA ARG A 558 19.86 -24.41 -11.28
C ARG A 558 18.35 -24.54 -11.46
N VAL A 559 17.65 -24.80 -10.36
CA VAL A 559 16.19 -24.96 -10.30
C VAL A 559 15.61 -24.21 -9.11
N PHE A 560 14.33 -23.86 -9.19
CA PHE A 560 13.57 -23.39 -8.05
C PHE A 560 13.09 -24.56 -7.18
N VAL A 561 13.22 -24.43 -5.87
CA VAL A 561 12.71 -25.44 -4.92
C VAL A 561 11.22 -25.19 -4.66
N SER A 562 10.39 -26.19 -4.94
CA SER A 562 8.93 -26.11 -4.80
C SER A 562 8.47 -25.73 -3.39
N ASN A 563 7.51 -24.80 -3.32
CA ASN A 563 6.73 -24.49 -2.12
C ASN A 563 5.37 -25.22 -2.09
N MET A 564 5.06 -26.02 -3.12
CA MET A 564 3.75 -26.65 -3.33
C MET A 564 3.81 -28.16 -3.06
N ARG A 565 4.49 -28.56 -1.98
CA ARG A 565 4.66 -29.99 -1.62
C ARG A 565 3.37 -30.67 -1.15
N ASP A 566 2.35 -29.87 -0.83
CA ASP A 566 1.00 -30.35 -0.54
C ASP A 566 0.22 -30.77 -1.80
N GLU A 567 0.71 -30.39 -2.98
CA GLU A 567 0.14 -30.75 -4.29
C GLU A 567 1.09 -31.64 -5.09
N TYR A 568 2.37 -31.28 -5.17
CA TYR A 568 3.43 -32.03 -5.87
C TYR A 568 4.53 -32.45 -4.89
N PRO A 569 4.34 -33.51 -4.08
CA PRO A 569 5.27 -33.89 -3.00
C PRO A 569 6.60 -34.49 -3.48
N ASP A 570 6.65 -35.02 -4.72
CA ASP A 570 7.81 -35.72 -5.28
C ASP A 570 8.71 -34.80 -6.15
N ASP A 571 8.35 -33.52 -6.25
CA ASP A 571 9.09 -32.43 -6.93
C ASP A 571 9.59 -31.42 -5.88
#